data_AF-A0A3R6J2D0-F1
#
_entry.id   AF-A0A3R6J2D0-F1
#
_cell.length_a   1.000
_cell.length_b   1.000
_cell.length_c   1.000
_cell.angle_alpha   90.00
_cell.angle_beta   90.00
_cell.angle_gamma   90.00
#
_symmetry.space_group_name_H-M   'P 1'
#
loop_
_entity.id
_entity.type
_entity.pdbx_description
1 polymer ?
#
loop_
_entity_poly.entity_id
_entity_poly.type
_entity_poly.pdbx_seq_one_letter_code
_entity_poly.pdbx_strand_id
1 'polypeptide(L)' 'MARRKITNSQAVCITLLWGVLCYILLANSEKITFDVIFALVASAIIVFVPIYKNRRHQDE' A
#
# COMPACT_ATOMS: atom_id res chain seq x y z
N MET A 1 2.19 26.67 -0.26
CA MET A 1 1.75 25.25 -0.35
C MET A 1 2.40 24.47 0.79
N ALA A 2 1.67 24.20 1.87
CA ALA A 2 2.20 23.47 3.01
C ALA A 2 2.48 22.02 2.60
N ARG A 3 3.76 21.64 2.56
CA ARG A 3 4.24 20.27 2.36
C ARG A 3 3.82 19.47 3.61
N ARG A 4 2.53 19.08 3.69
CA ARG A 4 2.00 18.28 4.80
C ARG A 4 2.83 17.02 4.87
N LYS A 5 3.65 16.88 5.92
CA LYS A 5 4.26 15.60 6.27
C LYS A 5 3.11 14.60 6.35
N ILE A 6 3.11 13.62 5.45
CA ILE A 6 2.18 12.49 5.52
C ILE A 6 2.38 11.89 6.92
N THR A 7 1.38 12.01 7.78
CA THR A 7 1.45 11.50 9.15
C THR A 7 1.43 9.98 9.08
N ASN A 8 2.12 9.31 10.00
CA ASN A 8 2.32 7.85 9.98
C ASN A 8 1.01 7.06 9.82
N SER A 9 -0.07 7.56 10.43
CA SER A 9 -1.42 7.00 10.31
C SER A 9 -1.95 7.02 8.88
N GLN A 10 -1.62 8.05 8.07
CA GLN A 10 -2.04 8.14 6.67
C GLN A 10 -1.39 7.08 5.80
N ALA A 11 -0.10 6.79 6.02
CA ALA A 11 0.57 5.72 5.30
C ALA A 11 -0.05 4.35 5.61
N VAL A 12 -0.29 4.06 6.89
CA VAL A 12 -0.96 2.82 7.33
C VAL A 12 -2.40 2.75 6.78
N CYS A 13 -3.14 3.86 6.79
CA CYS A 13 -4.47 3.93 6.19
C CYS A 13 -4.44 3.62 4.68
N ILE A 14 -3.47 4.17 3.94
CA ILE A 14 -3.30 3.92 2.51
C ILE A 14 -2.96 2.44 2.27
N THR A 15 -2.09 1.83 3.08
CA THR A 15 -1.78 0.40 2.99
C THR A 15 -3.01 -0.49 3.23
N LEU A 16 -3.81 -0.16 4.25
CA LEU A 16 -5.05 -0.89 4.55
C LEU A 16 -6.07 -0.75 3.42
N LEU A 17 -6.32 0.48 2.95
CA LEU A 17 -7.22 0.71 1.82
C LEU A 17 -6.74 -0.01 0.56
N TRP A 18 -5.43 0.00 0.30
CA TRP A 18 -4.83 -0.69 -0.83
C TRP A 18 -5.09 -2.20 -0.79
N GLY A 19 -4.89 -2.84 0.36
CA GLY A 19 -5.18 -4.27 0.53
C GLY A 19 -6.65 -4.61 0.28
N VAL A 20 -7.57 -3.78 0.78
CA VAL A 20 -9.02 -3.93 0.53
C VAL A 20 -9.35 -3.76 -0.96
N LEU A 21 -8.78 -2.75 -1.61
CA LEU A 21 -8.99 -2.50 -3.04
C LEU A 21 -8.48 -3.66 -3.88
N CYS A 22 -7.29 -4.18 -3.57
CA CYS A 22 -6.73 -5.36 -4.20
C CYS A 22 -7.59 -6.60 -3.98
N TYR A 23 -8.15 -6.79 -2.78
CA TYR A 23 -9.06 -7.89 -2.50
C TYR A 23 -10.34 -7.82 -3.34
N ILE A 24 -10.97 -6.64 -3.44
CA ILE A 24 -12.15 -6.42 -4.28
C ILE A 24 -11.80 -6.66 -5.76
N LEU A 25 -10.65 -6.16 -6.22
CA LEU A 25 -10.18 -6.37 -7.59
C LEU A 25 -9.97 -7.86 -7.88
N LEU A 26 -9.38 -8.61 -6.94
CA LEU A 26 -9.13 -10.05 -7.08
C LEU A 26 -10.43 -10.86 -7.05
N ALA A 27 -11.37 -10.49 -6.17
CA ALA A 27 -12.67 -11.12 -6.06
C ALA A 27 -13.57 -10.86 -7.27
N ASN A 28 -13.42 -9.70 -7.93
CA ASN A 28 -14.18 -9.35 -9.13
C ASN A 28 -13.46 -9.74 -10.44
N SER A 29 -12.16 -10.07 -10.40
CA SER A 29 -11.43 -10.47 -11.60
C SER A 29 -11.67 -11.94 -11.90
N GLU A 30 -12.52 -12.21 -12.89
CA GLU A 30 -12.79 -13.56 -13.41
C GLU A 30 -11.53 -14.23 -13.99
N LYS A 31 -10.51 -13.43 -14.36
CA LYS A 31 -9.19 -13.91 -14.81
C LYS A 31 -8.08 -13.12 -14.14
N ILE A 32 -7.33 -13.78 -13.27
CA ILE A 32 -6.10 -13.23 -12.70
C ILE A 32 -5.01 -13.32 -13.78
N THR A 33 -4.87 -12.25 -14.55
CA THR A 33 -3.79 -12.10 -15.53
C THR A 33 -2.47 -11.84 -14.81
N PHE A 34 -1.36 -12.36 -15.33
CA PHE A 34 0.00 -12.09 -14.82
C PHE A 34 0.29 -10.58 -14.64
N ASP A 35 -0.28 -9.75 -15.51
CA ASP A 35 -0.21 -8.29 -15.45
C ASP A 35 -0.77 -7.72 -14.13
N VAL A 36 -1.91 -8.24 -13.68
CA VAL A 36 -2.57 -7.81 -12.43
C VAL A 36 -1.70 -8.15 -11.22
N ILE A 37 -1.09 -9.34 -11.20
CA ILE A 37 -0.19 -9.76 -10.13
C ILE A 37 1.05 -8.86 -10.10
N PHE A 38 1.63 -8.56 -11.26
CA PHE A 38 2.82 -7.72 -11.36
C PHE A 38 2.53 -6.29 -10.88
N ALA A 39 1.40 -5.71 -11.28
CA ALA A 39 0.93 -4.41 -10.82
C ALA A 39 0.68 -4.40 -9.30
N LEU A 40 0.10 -5.47 -8.75
CA LEU A 40 -0.09 -5.67 -7.32
C LEU A 40 1.22 -5.66 -6.55
N VAL A 41 2.21 -6.44 -6.99
CA VAL A 41 3.53 -6.52 -6.34
C VAL A 41 4.25 -5.18 -6.40
N ALA A 42 4.27 -4.52 -7.57
CA ALA A 42 4.89 -3.20 -7.73
C ALA A 42 4.23 -2.15 -6.82
N SER A 43 2.91 -2.14 -6.74
CA SER A 43 2.16 -1.23 -5.87
C SER A 43 2.42 -1.51 -4.40
N ALA A 44 2.54 -2.80 -4.01
CA ALA A 44 2.89 -3.21 -2.65
C ALA A 44 4.23 -2.60 -2.21
N ILE A 45 5.27 -2.67 -3.04
CA ILE A 45 6.62 -2.18 -2.73
C ILE A 45 6.59 -0.67 -2.43
N ILE A 46 5.89 0.11 -3.25
CA ILE A 46 5.75 1.57 -3.06
C ILE A 46 5.08 1.89 -1.73
N VAL A 47 4.02 1.14 -1.40
CA VAL A 47 3.25 1.29 -0.16
C VAL A 47 4.02 0.80 1.07
N PHE A 48 5.03 -0.06 0.88
CA PHE A 48 5.84 -0.64 1.96
C PHE A 48 6.97 0.27 2.44
N VAL A 49 7.48 1.18 1.58
CA VAL A 49 8.49 2.19 1.95
C VAL A 49 8.09 3.03 3.18
N PRO A 50 6.89 3.64 3.24
CA PRO A 50 6.50 4.43 4.41
C PRO A 50 6.26 3.57 5.67
N ILE A 51 5.84 2.30 5.52
CA ILE A 51 5.69 1.35 6.64
C ILE A 51 7.03 1.09 7.32
N TYR A 52 8.08 0.79 6.54
CA TYR A 52 9.41 0.54 7.09
C TYR A 52 9.99 1.75 7.81
N LYS A 53 9.81 2.93 7.23
CA LYS A 53 10.28 4.18 7.83
C LYS A 53 9.57 4.47 9.17
N ASN A 54 8.32 4.07 9.30
CA ASN A 54 7.56 4.22 10.55
C ASN A 54 7.99 3.20 11.62
N ARG A 55 8.23 1.94 11.27
CA ARG A 55 8.68 0.92 12.23
C ARG A 55 9.99 1.34 12.92
N ARG A 56 10.95 1.85 12.14
CA ARG A 56 12.22 2.36 12.68
C ARG A 56 12.09 3.51 13.67
N HIS A 57 10.95 4.22 13.73
CA HIS A 57 10.73 5.36 14.61
C HIS A 57 10.00 4.97 15.91
N GLN A 58 9.51 3.73 16.04
CA GLN A 58 9.01 3.17 17.30
C GLN A 58 10.10 2.45 18.10
N ASP A 59 11.17 2.03 17.44
CA ASP A 59 12.29 1.30 18.04
C ASP A 59 13.42 2.24 18.56
N GLU A 60 13.30 3.57 18.38
CA GLU A 60 14.25 4.59 18.87
C GLU A 60 13.66 5.40 20.03
#